data_AF-A0A2N4XHN3-F1
#
_entry.id   AF-A0A2N4XHN3-F1
#
_cell.length_a   1.000
_cell.length_b   1.000
_cell.length_c   1.000
_cell.angle_alpha   90.00
_cell.angle_beta   90.00
_cell.angle_gamma   90.00
#
_symmetry.space_group_name_H-M   'P 1'
#
loop_
_entity.id
_entity.type
_entity.pdbx_description
1 polymer ?
#
loop_
_entity_poly.entity_id
_entity_poly.type
_entity_poly.pdbx_seq_one_letter_code
_entity_poly.pdbx_strand_id
1 'polypeptide(L)'
;MNVFHDNSPKNRLLGILKNLLEQPCHYTIKMLAARYNVSQSIIKKDFDELKNAWFTLKYDKQYRYYLVSDKSLEHLEDVLFFTGPEKEFLLEALTKANATDKRLEKIRSKLERIYDVSKLGSSLFSRTFLDKANLLEQARKQKRVTTLLNYRSTMSSQVSNRVVEPFHISTKEDILHAYDLERKEIRHFRISRIERVELQTENWQHETLHHVAATDPFRIVSDQQVYIHLKLKTGAVNELIDKFPVSQAYIQPSSTEKDIYHFECKVNAEFKGISNFILGHSEYIVEIVEPESLIEHINKKVEGIKF
;
A
#
# COMPACT_ATOMS: atom_id res chain seq x y z
N MET A 1 35.49 -12.40 -20.27
CA MET A 1 35.48 -11.11 -21.01
C MET A 1 35.63 -10.00 -19.99
N ASN A 2 36.76 -9.30 -20.01
CA ASN A 2 37.04 -8.18 -19.10
C ASN A 2 36.10 -7.00 -19.43
N VAL A 3 35.09 -6.78 -18.60
CA VAL A 3 34.33 -5.53 -18.62
C VAL A 3 35.23 -4.48 -17.97
N PHE A 4 35.87 -3.65 -18.79
CA PHE A 4 36.53 -2.44 -18.32
C PHE A 4 35.46 -1.56 -17.66
N HIS A 5 35.36 -1.61 -16.33
CA HIS A 5 34.66 -0.58 -15.58
C HIS A 5 35.58 0.64 -15.57
N ASP A 6 35.16 1.71 -16.23
CA ASP A 6 35.68 3.04 -15.94
C ASP A 6 35.43 3.31 -14.44
N ASN A 7 36.45 3.07 -13.64
CA ASN A 7 36.45 3.26 -12.18
C ASN A 7 36.71 4.72 -11.80
N SER A 8 36.46 5.67 -12.72
CA SER A 8 36.47 7.08 -12.41
C SER A 8 35.61 7.36 -11.16
N PRO A 9 36.02 8.29 -10.27
CA PRO A 9 35.32 8.54 -9.01
C PRO A 9 33.82 8.77 -9.18
N LYS A 10 33.43 9.47 -10.26
CA LYS A 10 32.03 9.76 -10.58
C LYS A 10 31.24 8.49 -10.93
N ASN A 11 31.77 7.63 -11.81
CA ASN A 11 31.09 6.40 -12.22
C ASN A 11 31.04 5.38 -11.08
N ARG A 12 32.06 5.36 -10.22
CA ARG A 12 32.06 4.54 -9.00
C ARG A 12 31.02 5.03 -7.99
N LEU A 13 30.93 6.33 -7.73
CA LEU A 13 29.94 6.92 -6.82
C LEU A 13 28.50 6.62 -7.28
N LEU A 14 28.22 6.82 -8.58
CA LEU A 14 26.91 6.49 -9.17
C LEU A 14 26.62 4.98 -9.12
N GLY A 15 27.64 4.15 -9.35
CA GLY A 15 27.53 2.70 -9.24
C GLY A 15 27.24 2.23 -7.81
N ILE A 16 27.91 2.82 -6.82
CA ILE A 16 27.66 2.56 -5.39
C ILE A 16 26.23 2.97 -5.04
N LEU A 17 25.80 4.17 -5.45
CA LEU A 17 24.44 4.65 -5.23
C LEU A 17 23.40 3.67 -5.81
N LYS A 18 23.59 3.25 -7.06
CA LYS A 18 22.73 2.26 -7.73
C LYS A 18 22.66 0.94 -6.94
N ASN A 19 23.81 0.40 -6.54
CA ASN A 19 23.87 -0.87 -5.79
C ASN A 19 23.14 -0.79 -4.44
N LEU A 20 23.25 0.35 -3.74
CA LEU A 20 22.58 0.57 -2.46
C LEU A 20 21.07 0.77 -2.60
N LEU A 21 20.60 1.29 -3.76
CA LEU A 21 19.18 1.44 -4.07
C LEU A 21 18.54 0.11 -4.53
N GLU A 22 19.22 -0.66 -5.38
CA GLU A 22 18.68 -1.91 -5.92
C GLU A 22 18.70 -3.05 -4.89
N GLN A 23 19.67 -3.07 -3.98
CA GLN A 23 19.84 -4.14 -2.99
C GLN A 23 20.19 -3.56 -1.61
N PRO A 24 19.19 -3.04 -0.88
CA PRO A 24 19.39 -2.54 0.47
C PRO A 24 19.90 -3.65 1.40
N CYS A 25 20.78 -3.30 2.34
CA CYS A 25 21.35 -4.23 3.34
C CYS A 25 22.12 -5.41 2.74
N HIS A 26 22.63 -5.30 1.50
CA HIS A 26 23.43 -6.37 0.89
C HIS A 26 24.94 -6.07 0.93
N TYR A 27 25.34 -4.82 0.69
CA TYR A 27 26.73 -4.47 0.45
C TYR A 27 27.46 -3.99 1.71
N THR A 28 28.59 -4.63 2.01
CA THR A 28 29.58 -4.09 2.98
C THR A 28 30.63 -3.25 2.25
N ILE A 29 31.36 -2.39 2.99
CA ILE A 29 32.51 -1.65 2.44
C ILE A 29 33.54 -2.61 1.81
N LYS A 30 33.76 -3.79 2.42
CA LYS A 30 34.69 -4.80 1.89
C LYS A 30 34.23 -5.35 0.54
N MET A 31 32.93 -5.63 0.41
CA MET A 31 32.34 -6.12 -0.85
C MET A 31 32.40 -5.07 -1.95
N LEU A 32 32.13 -3.80 -1.63
CA LEU A 32 32.21 -2.71 -2.60
C LEU A 32 33.67 -2.44 -3.03
N ALA A 33 34.60 -2.49 -2.09
CA ALA A 33 36.03 -2.37 -2.37
C ALA A 33 36.52 -3.46 -3.34
N ALA A 34 36.12 -4.72 -3.10
CA ALA A 34 36.43 -5.83 -4.00
C ALA A 34 35.76 -5.68 -5.37
N ARG A 35 34.49 -5.27 -5.42
CA ARG A 35 33.72 -5.12 -6.65
C ARG A 35 34.30 -4.05 -7.59
N TYR A 36 34.66 -2.90 -7.02
CA TYR A 36 35.21 -1.78 -7.77
C TYR A 36 36.75 -1.82 -7.85
N ASN A 37 37.39 -2.86 -7.33
CA ASN A 37 38.85 -3.00 -7.31
C ASN A 37 39.57 -1.76 -6.73
N VAL A 38 39.07 -1.24 -5.60
CA VAL A 38 39.62 -0.07 -4.89
C VAL A 38 39.84 -0.39 -3.42
N SER A 39 40.60 0.45 -2.72
CA SER A 39 40.79 0.29 -1.27
C SER A 39 39.51 0.64 -0.50
N GLN A 40 39.35 0.06 0.70
CA GLN A 40 38.22 0.37 1.58
C GLN A 40 38.19 1.86 1.96
N SER A 41 39.35 2.52 2.02
CA SER A 41 39.45 3.95 2.30
C SER A 41 38.83 4.82 1.19
N ILE A 42 38.93 4.38 -0.06
CA ILE A 42 38.30 5.07 -1.20
C ILE A 42 36.78 4.94 -1.11
N ILE A 43 36.25 3.75 -0.79
CA ILE A 43 34.81 3.55 -0.60
C ILE A 43 34.27 4.37 0.58
N LYS A 44 35.03 4.49 1.68
CA LYS A 44 34.67 5.36 2.80
C LYS A 44 34.58 6.82 2.36
N LYS A 45 35.54 7.29 1.55
CA LYS A 45 35.50 8.63 0.97
C LYS A 45 34.28 8.83 0.06
N ASP A 46 33.97 7.85 -0.79
CA ASP A 46 32.77 7.90 -1.64
C ASP A 46 31.49 7.94 -0.78
N PHE A 47 31.44 7.23 0.36
CA PHE A 47 30.32 7.31 1.30
C PHE A 47 30.23 8.69 1.95
N ASP A 48 31.35 9.32 2.27
CA ASP A 48 31.36 10.68 2.82
C ASP A 48 30.93 11.70 1.76
N GLU A 49 31.28 11.50 0.48
CA GLU A 49 30.75 12.29 -0.64
C GLU A 49 29.23 12.13 -0.78
N LEU A 50 28.68 10.91 -0.60
CA LEU A 50 27.23 10.70 -0.57
C LEU A 50 26.56 11.41 0.62
N LYS A 51 27.14 11.35 1.82
CA LYS A 51 26.62 12.08 2.99
C LYS A 51 26.65 13.60 2.76
N ASN A 52 27.71 14.12 2.14
CA ASN A 52 27.82 15.54 1.79
C ASN A 52 26.77 15.95 0.74
N ALA A 53 26.32 15.02 -0.10
CA ALA A 53 25.19 15.19 -1.01
C ALA A 53 23.83 14.93 -0.35
N TRP A 54 23.74 14.97 0.99
CA TRP A 54 22.56 14.75 1.81
C TRP A 54 21.92 13.35 1.73
N PHE A 55 22.66 12.34 1.29
CA PHE A 55 22.21 10.95 1.40
C PHE A 55 22.47 10.40 2.81
N THR A 56 21.43 9.90 3.49
CA THR A 56 21.57 9.27 4.80
C THR A 56 21.92 7.79 4.64
N LEU A 57 23.17 7.42 4.97
CA LEU A 57 23.63 6.03 4.96
C LEU A 57 23.53 5.43 6.37
N LYS A 58 22.83 4.30 6.51
CA LYS A 58 22.84 3.45 7.72
C LYS A 58 23.38 2.07 7.40
N TYR A 59 23.71 1.31 8.44
CA TYR A 59 24.17 -0.07 8.33
C TYR A 59 23.48 -0.95 9.37
N ASP A 60 23.37 -2.24 9.05
CA ASP A 60 22.79 -3.24 9.95
C ASP A 60 23.83 -3.86 10.91
N LYS A 61 23.40 -4.84 11.73
CA LYS A 61 24.30 -5.56 12.66
C LYS A 61 25.48 -6.28 11.99
N GLN A 62 25.44 -6.48 10.67
CA GLN A 62 26.48 -7.14 9.88
C GLN A 62 27.30 -6.16 9.02
N TYR A 63 27.20 -4.85 9.29
CA TYR A 63 27.86 -3.78 8.53
C TYR A 63 27.47 -3.72 7.05
N ARG A 64 26.24 -4.15 6.71
CA ARG A 64 25.67 -4.03 5.37
C ARG A 64 24.92 -2.71 5.28
N TYR A 65 25.29 -1.89 4.30
CA TYR A 65 24.83 -0.51 4.19
C TYR A 65 23.54 -0.40 3.37
N TYR A 66 22.74 0.61 3.68
CA TYR A 66 21.54 0.99 2.96
C TYR A 66 21.29 2.50 3.07
N LEU A 67 20.58 3.04 2.09
CA LEU A 67 20.14 4.44 2.10
C LEU A 67 18.83 4.53 2.88
N VAL A 68 18.78 5.44 3.84
CA VAL A 68 17.55 5.82 4.52
C VAL A 68 16.92 6.93 3.71
N SER A 69 15.73 6.67 3.17
CA SER A 69 14.89 7.77 2.74
C SER A 69 14.53 8.59 3.97
N ASP A 70 14.88 9.87 3.98
CA ASP A 70 14.28 10.79 4.93
C ASP A 70 12.75 10.75 4.73
N LYS A 71 12.00 10.92 5.81
CA LYS A 71 10.54 10.75 5.89
C LYS A 71 9.78 11.89 5.19
N SER A 72 10.14 12.18 3.94
CA SER A 72 9.53 13.23 3.12
C SER A 72 9.16 12.76 1.71
N LEU A 73 9.20 11.45 1.42
CA LEU A 73 8.67 10.94 0.15
C LEU A 73 7.15 11.17 0.01
N GLU A 74 6.39 11.14 1.10
CA GLU A 74 4.94 11.43 1.04
C GLU A 74 4.67 12.89 0.64
N HIS A 75 5.46 13.85 1.14
CA HIS A 75 5.33 15.27 0.74
C HIS A 75 5.96 15.53 -0.64
N LEU A 76 7.01 14.81 -1.01
CA LEU A 76 7.59 14.90 -2.33
C LEU A 76 6.67 14.28 -3.38
N GLU A 77 5.86 13.28 -3.05
CA GLU A 77 4.89 12.73 -3.99
C GLU A 77 3.87 13.78 -4.43
N ASP A 78 3.30 14.54 -3.49
CA ASP A 78 2.36 15.64 -3.79
C ASP A 78 3.02 16.83 -4.53
N VAL A 79 4.33 17.01 -4.37
CA VAL A 79 5.11 18.09 -5.04
C VAL A 79 5.69 17.64 -6.40
N LEU A 80 5.98 16.36 -6.56
CA LEU A 80 6.61 15.77 -7.76
C LEU A 80 5.58 15.18 -8.73
N PHE A 81 4.42 14.77 -8.24
CA PHE A 81 3.35 14.16 -9.04
C PHE A 81 2.13 15.07 -9.17
N PHE A 82 1.74 15.35 -10.41
CA PHE A 82 0.47 15.97 -10.79
C PHE A 82 -0.68 15.00 -10.49
N THR A 83 -1.77 15.55 -9.96
CA THR A 83 -3.04 14.84 -9.85
C THR A 83 -3.58 14.45 -11.23
N GLY A 84 -4.50 13.48 -11.29
CA GLY A 84 -5.12 13.05 -12.54
C GLY A 84 -5.68 14.21 -13.39
N PRO A 85 -6.47 15.14 -12.80
CA PRO A 85 -6.96 16.33 -13.49
C PRO A 85 -5.85 17.28 -13.97
N GLU A 86 -4.82 17.52 -13.16
CA GLU A 86 -3.69 18.39 -13.54
C GLU A 86 -2.89 17.80 -14.70
N LYS A 87 -2.73 16.48 -14.74
CA LYS A 87 -2.10 15.76 -15.86
C LYS A 87 -2.89 15.92 -17.15
N GLU A 88 -4.21 15.70 -17.10
CA GLU A 88 -5.08 15.85 -18.28
C GLU A 88 -5.03 17.28 -18.82
N PHE A 89 -5.11 18.27 -17.91
CA PHE A 89 -4.96 19.68 -18.25
C PHE A 89 -3.60 20.02 -18.89
N LEU A 90 -2.49 19.50 -18.33
CA LEU A 90 -1.14 19.73 -18.87
C LEU A 90 -0.95 19.06 -20.24
N LEU A 91 -1.44 17.84 -20.42
CA LEU A 91 -1.37 17.16 -21.72
C LEU A 91 -2.20 17.89 -22.79
N GLU A 92 -3.37 18.39 -22.42
CA GLU A 92 -4.20 19.20 -23.30
C GLU A 92 -3.53 20.53 -23.66
N ALA A 93 -2.94 21.22 -22.67
CA ALA A 93 -2.18 22.45 -22.88
C ALA A 93 -0.94 22.24 -23.77
N LEU A 94 -0.22 21.13 -23.59
CA LEU A 94 0.92 20.74 -24.43
C LEU A 94 0.51 20.40 -25.86
N THR A 95 -0.70 19.85 -26.05
CA THR A 95 -1.26 19.53 -27.38
C THR A 95 -1.73 20.78 -28.12
N LYS A 96 -2.23 21.78 -27.37
CA LYS A 96 -2.67 23.09 -27.91
C LYS A 96 -1.50 24.04 -28.19
N ALA A 97 -0.36 23.86 -27.52
CA ALA A 97 0.87 24.58 -27.83
C ALA A 97 1.50 24.03 -29.12
N ASN A 98 1.80 24.89 -30.09
CA ASN A 98 2.26 24.54 -31.45
C ASN A 98 3.20 23.31 -31.53
N ALA A 99 2.73 22.30 -32.27
CA ALA A 99 3.23 20.92 -32.35
C ALA A 99 4.59 20.70 -33.04
N THR A 100 5.44 21.73 -33.17
CA THR A 100 6.73 21.63 -33.91
C THR A 100 7.98 21.79 -33.04
N ASP A 101 7.84 22.13 -31.76
CA ASP A 101 9.00 22.23 -30.88
C ASP A 101 9.36 20.84 -30.30
N LYS A 102 10.53 20.32 -30.67
CA LYS A 102 11.10 19.06 -30.13
C LYS A 102 11.17 19.05 -28.59
N ARG A 103 11.17 20.22 -27.94
CA ARG A 103 11.12 20.34 -26.48
C ARG A 103 9.75 19.92 -25.92
N LEU A 104 8.65 20.24 -26.60
CA LEU A 104 7.31 19.85 -26.19
C LEU A 104 7.11 18.34 -26.28
N GLU A 105 7.58 17.71 -27.36
CA GLU A 105 7.58 16.25 -27.48
C GLU A 105 8.42 15.55 -26.40
N LYS A 106 9.56 16.14 -26.03
CA LYS A 106 10.40 15.63 -24.94
C LYS A 106 9.72 15.76 -23.58
N ILE A 107 9.02 16.87 -23.33
CA ILE A 107 8.26 17.10 -22.10
C ILE A 107 7.07 16.14 -22.04
N ARG A 108 6.33 16.00 -23.13
CA ARG A 108 5.24 15.04 -23.28
C ARG A 108 5.71 13.61 -23.02
N SER A 109 6.77 13.16 -23.68
CA SER A 109 7.32 11.82 -23.48
C SER A 109 7.82 11.58 -22.04
N LYS A 110 8.36 12.61 -21.37
CA LYS A 110 8.72 12.53 -19.95
C LYS A 110 7.49 12.44 -19.05
N LEU A 111 6.46 13.25 -19.28
CA LEU A 111 5.17 13.21 -18.57
C LEU A 111 4.48 11.86 -18.77
N GLU A 112 4.46 11.33 -19.99
CA GLU A 112 3.90 10.02 -20.25
C GLU A 112 4.70 8.93 -19.52
N ARG A 113 6.04 8.99 -19.51
CA ARG A 113 6.90 8.00 -18.83
C ARG A 113 6.87 8.06 -17.31
N ILE A 114 6.88 9.25 -16.73
CA ILE A 114 6.85 9.43 -15.27
C ILE A 114 5.50 8.97 -14.72
N TYR A 115 4.41 9.15 -15.46
CA TYR A 115 3.07 8.76 -15.02
C TYR A 115 2.57 7.47 -15.70
N ASP A 116 3.47 6.76 -16.38
CA ASP A 116 3.21 5.40 -16.84
C ASP A 116 3.27 4.51 -15.61
N VAL A 117 2.10 4.34 -14.98
CA VAL A 117 1.89 3.50 -13.80
C VAL A 117 2.44 2.08 -14.05
N SER A 118 2.51 1.64 -15.30
CA SER A 118 3.11 0.35 -15.69
C SER A 118 4.64 0.28 -15.52
N LYS A 119 5.35 1.41 -15.39
CA LYS A 119 6.81 1.48 -15.28
C LYS A 119 7.34 2.00 -13.94
N LEU A 120 6.57 2.79 -13.19
CA LEU A 120 6.93 3.16 -11.81
C LEU A 120 6.65 2.05 -10.79
N GLY A 121 5.85 1.04 -11.15
CA GLY A 121 5.31 0.05 -10.21
C GLY A 121 6.05 -1.27 -10.07
N SER A 122 7.31 -1.44 -10.50
CA SER A 122 7.96 -2.75 -10.38
C SER A 122 8.30 -3.17 -8.93
N SER A 123 8.16 -2.28 -7.93
CA SER A 123 8.42 -2.63 -6.52
C SER A 123 7.17 -2.72 -5.63
N LEU A 124 6.02 -2.16 -6.01
CA LEU A 124 4.85 -2.09 -5.11
C LEU A 124 3.61 -2.87 -5.60
N PHE A 125 3.37 -2.99 -6.91
CA PHE A 125 2.19 -3.70 -7.44
C PHE A 125 2.52 -4.47 -8.72
N SER A 126 2.05 -5.72 -8.83
CA SER A 126 2.28 -6.51 -10.05
C SER A 126 1.61 -5.85 -11.27
N ARG A 127 2.18 -6.03 -12.47
CA ARG A 127 1.56 -5.60 -13.74
C ARG A 127 0.10 -6.06 -13.85
N THR A 128 -0.15 -7.30 -13.42
CA THR A 128 -1.49 -7.91 -13.37
C THR A 128 -2.45 -7.19 -12.43
N PHE A 129 -1.98 -6.59 -11.34
CA PHE A 129 -2.80 -5.78 -10.44
C PHE A 129 -3.23 -4.47 -11.11
N LEU A 130 -2.28 -3.79 -11.74
CA LEU A 130 -2.53 -2.51 -12.42
C LEU A 130 -3.50 -2.68 -13.60
N ASP A 131 -3.36 -3.78 -14.36
CA ASP A 131 -4.28 -4.09 -15.46
C ASP A 131 -5.73 -4.24 -14.95
N LYS A 132 -5.93 -4.93 -13.82
CA LYS A 132 -7.25 -5.06 -13.18
C LYS A 132 -7.78 -3.69 -12.71
N ALA A 133 -6.95 -2.90 -12.05
CA ALA A 133 -7.34 -1.56 -11.58
C ALA A 133 -7.73 -0.64 -12.74
N ASN A 134 -6.99 -0.67 -13.84
CA ASN A 134 -7.30 0.10 -15.05
C ASN A 134 -8.63 -0.33 -15.68
N LEU A 135 -8.90 -1.63 -15.75
CA LEU A 135 -10.18 -2.15 -16.25
C LEU A 135 -11.36 -1.72 -15.35
N LEU A 136 -11.17 -1.72 -14.03
CA LEU A 136 -12.19 -1.25 -13.08
C LEU A 136 -12.43 0.26 -13.21
N GLU A 137 -11.38 1.07 -13.37
CA GLU A 137 -11.53 2.51 -13.65
C GLU A 137 -12.21 2.77 -14.99
N GLN A 138 -11.90 1.97 -16.02
CA GLN A 138 -12.61 2.05 -17.30
C GLN A 138 -14.09 1.73 -17.14
N ALA A 139 -14.43 0.65 -16.44
CA ALA A 139 -15.80 0.28 -16.15
C ALA A 139 -16.55 1.38 -15.39
N ARG A 140 -15.87 2.00 -14.41
CA ARG A 140 -16.40 3.14 -13.66
C ARG A 140 -16.69 4.34 -14.54
N LYS A 141 -15.73 4.76 -15.36
CA LYS A 141 -15.88 5.89 -16.29
C LYS A 141 -17.01 5.65 -17.31
N GLN A 142 -17.18 4.41 -17.76
CA GLN A 142 -18.21 4.01 -18.71
C GLN A 142 -19.55 3.63 -18.06
N LYS A 143 -19.64 3.68 -16.72
CA LYS A 143 -20.79 3.23 -15.93
C LYS A 143 -21.28 1.83 -16.30
N ARG A 144 -20.33 0.90 -16.48
CA ARG A 144 -20.58 -0.49 -16.87
C ARG A 144 -20.51 -1.43 -15.67
N VAL A 145 -21.37 -2.43 -15.69
CA VAL A 145 -21.31 -3.58 -14.78
C VAL A 145 -20.03 -4.36 -15.06
N THR A 146 -19.47 -4.98 -14.03
CA THR A 146 -18.23 -5.74 -14.11
C THR A 146 -18.35 -7.06 -13.37
N THR A 147 -17.80 -8.13 -13.93
CA THR A 147 -17.67 -9.42 -13.26
C THR A 147 -16.28 -9.56 -12.68
N LEU A 148 -16.19 -9.76 -11.37
CA LEU A 148 -14.98 -10.12 -10.65
C LEU A 148 -14.88 -11.65 -10.67
N LEU A 149 -14.08 -12.19 -11.58
CA LEU A 149 -13.91 -13.64 -11.71
C LEU A 149 -13.04 -14.20 -10.59
N ASN A 150 -13.46 -15.35 -10.08
CA ASN A 150 -12.78 -16.13 -9.04
C ASN A 150 -12.35 -15.27 -7.84
N TYR A 151 -13.24 -14.42 -7.35
CA TYR A 151 -12.95 -13.58 -6.19
C TYR A 151 -12.78 -14.46 -4.94
N ARG A 152 -11.61 -14.36 -4.32
CA ARG A 152 -11.27 -15.08 -3.09
C ARG A 152 -11.82 -14.32 -1.88
N SER A 153 -12.98 -14.73 -1.38
CA SER A 153 -13.60 -14.11 -0.21
C SER A 153 -13.02 -14.66 1.08
N THR A 154 -12.42 -13.80 1.91
CA THR A 154 -11.92 -14.19 3.24
C THR A 154 -13.05 -14.56 4.19
N MET A 155 -14.21 -13.92 4.09
CA MET A 155 -15.30 -14.14 5.02
C MET A 155 -16.03 -15.46 4.80
N SER A 156 -16.25 -15.83 3.54
CA SER A 156 -16.94 -17.07 3.18
C SER A 156 -15.98 -18.22 2.92
N SER A 157 -14.67 -17.97 2.94
CA SER A 157 -13.62 -18.94 2.56
C SER A 157 -13.91 -19.64 1.23
N GLN A 158 -14.57 -18.93 0.31
CA GLN A 158 -15.02 -19.46 -0.98
C GLN A 158 -14.48 -18.60 -2.11
N VAL A 159 -14.22 -19.28 -3.23
CA VAL A 159 -13.89 -18.65 -4.51
C VAL A 159 -15.14 -18.66 -5.35
N SER A 160 -15.56 -17.49 -5.80
CA SER A 160 -16.78 -17.36 -6.59
C SER A 160 -16.75 -16.07 -7.40
N ASN A 161 -17.48 -16.06 -8.51
CA ASN A 161 -17.65 -14.85 -9.31
C ASN A 161 -18.56 -13.86 -8.58
N ARG A 162 -18.36 -12.57 -8.82
CA ARG A 162 -19.20 -11.49 -8.29
C ARG A 162 -19.53 -10.51 -9.40
N VAL A 163 -20.81 -10.27 -9.63
CA VAL A 163 -21.27 -9.27 -10.59
C VAL A 163 -21.55 -7.97 -9.84
N VAL A 164 -20.84 -6.90 -10.19
CA VAL A 164 -20.83 -5.66 -9.40
C VAL A 164 -20.87 -4.40 -10.25
N GLU A 165 -21.34 -3.30 -9.66
CA GLU A 165 -21.24 -1.95 -10.21
C GLU A 165 -20.08 -1.20 -9.51
N PRO A 166 -18.88 -1.10 -10.13
CA PRO A 166 -17.68 -0.55 -9.48
C PRO A 166 -17.68 0.98 -9.46
N PHE A 167 -17.93 1.63 -8.32
CA PHE A 167 -18.10 3.09 -8.28
C PHE A 167 -16.94 3.86 -7.65
N HIS A 168 -16.05 3.23 -6.88
CA HIS A 168 -14.85 3.88 -6.35
C HIS A 168 -13.68 2.89 -6.23
N ILE A 169 -12.51 3.28 -6.74
CA ILE A 169 -11.30 2.46 -6.75
C ILE A 169 -10.18 3.22 -6.03
N SER A 170 -9.57 2.57 -5.04
CA SER A 170 -8.39 3.03 -4.32
C SER A 170 -7.25 2.03 -4.54
N THR A 171 -6.37 2.34 -5.50
CA THR A 171 -5.23 1.47 -5.85
C THR A 171 -4.21 1.40 -4.72
N LYS A 172 -3.93 2.52 -4.05
CA LYS A 172 -3.02 2.62 -2.90
C LYS A 172 -3.46 1.71 -1.76
N GLU A 173 -4.77 1.61 -1.53
CA GLU A 173 -5.30 0.82 -0.41
C GLU A 173 -5.68 -0.60 -0.80
N ASP A 174 -5.57 -0.96 -2.09
CA ASP A 174 -6.06 -2.23 -2.64
C ASP A 174 -7.57 -2.43 -2.35
N ILE A 175 -8.38 -1.41 -2.63
CA ILE A 175 -9.83 -1.41 -2.35
C ILE A 175 -10.61 -1.02 -3.60
N LEU A 176 -11.68 -1.78 -3.86
CA LEU A 176 -12.75 -1.47 -4.81
C LEU A 176 -14.06 -1.38 -4.01
N HIS A 177 -14.73 -0.23 -4.01
CA HIS A 177 -16.11 -0.13 -3.58
C HIS A 177 -17.03 -0.38 -4.77
N ALA A 178 -17.95 -1.31 -4.61
CA ALA A 178 -18.90 -1.67 -5.64
C ALA A 178 -20.24 -2.06 -5.04
N TYR A 179 -21.31 -1.84 -5.79
CA TYR A 179 -22.63 -2.38 -5.45
C TYR A 179 -22.72 -3.82 -5.95
N ASP A 180 -22.89 -4.77 -5.04
CA ASP A 180 -22.99 -6.21 -5.35
C ASP A 180 -24.41 -6.52 -5.83
N LEU A 181 -24.56 -6.93 -7.09
CA LEU A 181 -25.87 -7.18 -7.69
C LEU A 181 -26.54 -8.46 -7.16
N GLU A 182 -25.75 -9.43 -6.71
CA GLU A 182 -26.27 -10.67 -6.12
C GLU A 182 -26.79 -10.41 -4.71
N ARG A 183 -26.04 -9.62 -3.93
CA ARG A 183 -26.37 -9.32 -2.52
C ARG A 183 -27.24 -8.09 -2.35
N LYS A 184 -27.36 -7.25 -3.38
CA LYS A 184 -28.11 -5.98 -3.38
C LYS A 184 -27.67 -5.03 -2.26
N GLU A 185 -26.36 -4.95 -2.04
CA GLU A 185 -25.76 -4.09 -1.02
C GLU A 185 -24.39 -3.59 -1.46
N ILE A 186 -23.91 -2.52 -0.85
CA ILE A 186 -22.56 -2.01 -1.09
C ILE A 186 -21.56 -2.89 -0.38
N ARG A 187 -20.53 -3.31 -1.12
CA ARG A 187 -19.41 -4.09 -0.59
C ARG A 187 -18.10 -3.50 -1.05
N HIS A 188 -17.07 -3.71 -0.25
CA HIS A 188 -15.70 -3.47 -0.65
C HIS A 188 -15.04 -4.81 -1.04
N PHE A 189 -14.23 -4.76 -2.08
CA PHE A 189 -13.48 -5.90 -2.60
C PHE A 189 -12.00 -5.54 -2.58
N ARG A 190 -11.13 -6.53 -2.31
CA ARG A 190 -9.68 -6.37 -2.48
C ARG A 190 -9.31 -6.67 -3.93
N ILE A 191 -8.71 -5.72 -4.63
CA ILE A 191 -8.34 -5.88 -6.04
C ILE A 191 -7.33 -7.02 -6.22
N SER A 192 -6.43 -7.19 -5.25
CA SER A 192 -5.45 -8.28 -5.15
C SER A 192 -6.08 -9.68 -5.05
N ARG A 193 -7.34 -9.78 -4.59
CA ARG A 193 -8.06 -11.06 -4.45
C ARG A 193 -8.89 -11.44 -5.66
N ILE A 194 -9.06 -10.52 -6.61
CA ILE A 194 -9.70 -10.78 -7.90
C ILE A 194 -8.70 -11.49 -8.80
N GLU A 195 -9.08 -12.60 -9.42
CA GLU A 195 -8.21 -13.26 -10.40
C GLU A 195 -8.22 -12.47 -11.71
N ARG A 196 -9.41 -12.21 -12.24
CA ARG A 196 -9.63 -11.49 -13.50
C ARG A 196 -10.87 -10.60 -13.42
N VAL A 197 -10.83 -9.50 -14.16
CA VAL A 197 -11.92 -8.54 -14.28
C VAL A 197 -12.46 -8.61 -15.70
N GLU A 198 -13.78 -8.70 -15.86
CA GLU A 198 -14.46 -8.67 -17.16
C GLU A 198 -15.53 -7.59 -17.19
N LEU A 199 -15.43 -6.67 -18.16
CA LEU A 199 -16.45 -5.66 -18.40
C LEU A 199 -17.65 -6.31 -19.05
N GLN A 200 -18.83 -6.01 -18.51
CA GLN A 200 -20.09 -6.43 -19.07
C GLN A 200 -20.63 -5.36 -20.02
N THR A 201 -21.57 -5.76 -20.88
CA THR A 201 -22.23 -4.83 -21.80
C THR A 201 -23.25 -3.93 -21.11
N GLU A 202 -23.75 -4.39 -19.97
CA GLU A 202 -24.79 -3.81 -19.15
C GLU A 202 -24.31 -2.54 -18.44
N ASN A 203 -25.18 -1.54 -18.41
CA ASN A 203 -24.97 -0.33 -17.62
C ASN A 203 -25.31 -0.56 -16.15
N TRP A 204 -24.79 0.33 -15.30
CA TRP A 204 -25.25 0.44 -13.92
C TRP A 204 -26.77 0.64 -13.86
N GLN A 205 -27.39 -0.05 -12.93
CA GLN A 205 -28.81 0.00 -12.65
C GLN A 205 -29.10 0.66 -11.29
N HIS A 206 -28.10 0.73 -10.40
CA HIS A 206 -28.27 1.15 -9.01
C HIS A 206 -27.39 2.36 -8.63
N GLU A 207 -27.10 3.26 -9.58
CA GLU A 207 -26.23 4.42 -9.34
C GLU A 207 -26.69 5.30 -8.18
N THR A 208 -28.00 5.43 -7.94
CA THR A 208 -28.55 6.21 -6.82
C THR A 208 -28.23 5.63 -5.45
N LEU A 209 -27.85 4.36 -5.38
CA LEU A 209 -27.45 3.70 -4.14
C LEU A 209 -25.93 3.78 -3.91
N HIS A 210 -25.15 4.24 -4.89
CA HIS A 210 -23.69 4.29 -4.79
C HIS A 210 -23.26 5.37 -3.79
N HIS A 211 -22.66 4.94 -2.69
CA HIS A 211 -21.99 5.83 -1.76
C HIS A 211 -20.79 5.13 -1.13
N VAL A 212 -19.76 5.91 -0.82
CA VAL A 212 -18.59 5.40 -0.11
C VAL A 212 -18.97 5.29 1.37
N ALA A 213 -19.38 4.10 1.79
CA ALA A 213 -19.67 3.82 3.19
C ALA A 213 -18.39 3.86 4.03
N ALA A 214 -18.50 4.41 5.24
CA ALA A 214 -17.39 4.43 6.20
C ALA A 214 -16.99 2.98 6.55
N THR A 215 -15.68 2.74 6.60
CA THR A 215 -15.15 1.46 7.06
C THR A 215 -14.70 1.57 8.50
N ASP A 216 -14.77 0.47 9.23
CA ASP A 216 -14.07 0.37 10.50
C ASP A 216 -12.53 0.32 10.30
N PRO A 217 -11.72 0.42 11.37
CA PRO A 217 -10.27 0.33 11.26
C PRO A 217 -9.75 -0.98 10.62
N PHE A 218 -10.57 -2.03 10.58
CA PHE A 218 -10.28 -3.31 9.93
C PHE A 218 -10.74 -3.35 8.46
N ARG A 219 -11.13 -2.19 7.91
CA ARG A 219 -11.63 -1.97 6.54
C ARG A 219 -12.96 -2.67 6.26
N ILE A 220 -13.75 -2.97 7.28
CA ILE A 220 -15.06 -3.60 7.14
C ILE A 220 -16.12 -2.51 6.99
N VAL A 221 -16.84 -2.52 5.86
CA VAL A 221 -18.02 -1.70 5.65
C VAL A 221 -19.15 -2.24 6.52
N SER A 222 -19.72 -1.38 7.35
CA SER A 222 -20.92 -1.71 8.12
C SER A 222 -21.62 -0.44 8.59
N ASP A 223 -22.93 -0.38 8.39
CA ASP A 223 -23.77 0.72 8.90
C ASP A 223 -23.97 0.65 10.42
N GLN A 224 -23.68 -0.52 11.02
CA GLN A 224 -23.82 -0.77 12.45
C GLN A 224 -22.43 -0.97 13.05
N GLN A 225 -22.00 0.00 13.85
CA GLN A 225 -20.70 -0.04 14.52
C GLN A 225 -20.85 0.08 16.03
N VAL A 226 -19.98 -0.61 16.76
CA VAL A 226 -19.93 -0.64 18.22
C VAL A 226 -18.57 -0.12 18.66
N TYR A 227 -18.55 0.75 19.66
CA TYR A 227 -17.30 1.23 20.26
C TYR A 227 -16.65 0.10 21.07
N ILE A 228 -15.33 -0.02 20.96
CA ILE A 228 -14.52 -0.98 21.68
C ILE A 228 -13.33 -0.27 22.34
N HIS A 229 -12.86 -0.87 23.43
CA HIS A 229 -11.64 -0.48 24.11
C HIS A 229 -10.82 -1.72 24.46
N LEU A 230 -9.62 -1.81 23.90
CA LEU A 230 -8.64 -2.85 24.21
C LEU A 230 -7.40 -2.26 24.87
N LYS A 231 -6.82 -2.99 25.82
CA LYS A 231 -5.44 -2.79 26.28
C LYS A 231 -4.52 -3.78 25.57
N LEU A 232 -3.46 -3.26 24.97
CA LEU A 232 -2.56 -3.97 24.08
C LEU A 232 -1.10 -3.74 24.47
N LYS A 233 -0.25 -4.74 24.25
CA LYS A 233 1.22 -4.56 24.28
C LYS A 233 1.74 -4.03 22.95
N THR A 234 2.98 -3.53 22.94
CA THR A 234 3.68 -3.03 21.73
C THR A 234 3.62 -3.99 20.53
N GLY A 235 3.67 -5.31 20.75
CA GLY A 235 3.57 -6.30 19.67
C GLY A 235 2.24 -6.22 18.90
N ALA A 236 1.12 -6.14 19.61
CA ALA A 236 -0.20 -5.98 18.99
C ALA A 236 -0.33 -4.62 18.28
N VAL A 237 0.25 -3.56 18.83
CA VAL A 237 0.24 -2.23 18.20
C VAL A 237 0.94 -2.27 16.83
N ASN A 238 2.12 -2.88 16.76
CA ASN A 238 2.86 -2.99 15.50
C ASN A 238 2.08 -3.81 14.48
N GLU A 239 1.56 -4.98 14.88
CA GLU A 239 0.74 -5.83 13.99
C GLU A 239 -0.50 -5.13 13.47
N LEU A 240 -1.15 -4.32 14.32
CA LEU A 240 -2.32 -3.53 13.95
C LEU A 240 -1.96 -2.47 12.92
N ILE A 241 -0.91 -1.68 13.16
CA ILE A 241 -0.47 -0.59 12.27
C ILE A 241 0.05 -1.15 10.94
N ASP A 242 0.86 -2.21 10.97
CA ASP A 242 1.44 -2.81 9.76
C ASP A 242 0.35 -3.38 8.84
N LYS A 243 -0.70 -3.97 9.41
CA LYS A 243 -1.84 -4.52 8.64
C LYS A 243 -2.89 -3.46 8.29
N PHE A 244 -3.10 -2.49 9.18
CA PHE A 244 -4.16 -1.49 9.11
C PHE A 244 -3.64 -0.11 9.54
N PRO A 245 -2.89 0.62 8.69
CA PRO A 245 -2.25 1.88 9.09
C PRO A 245 -3.20 2.94 9.68
N VAL A 246 -4.47 2.95 9.24
CA VAL A 246 -5.52 3.83 9.77
C VAL A 246 -5.80 3.62 11.26
N SER A 247 -5.43 2.46 11.81
CA SER A 247 -5.61 2.14 13.22
C SER A 247 -4.76 3.02 14.14
N GLN A 248 -3.65 3.58 13.64
CA GLN A 248 -2.72 4.39 14.41
C GLN A 248 -3.40 5.59 15.08
N ALA A 249 -4.41 6.19 14.43
CA ALA A 249 -5.15 7.32 14.97
C ALA A 249 -5.95 6.99 16.24
N TYR A 250 -6.21 5.71 16.48
CA TYR A 250 -7.03 5.20 17.58
C TYR A 250 -6.20 4.56 18.70
N ILE A 251 -4.88 4.70 18.66
CA ILE A 251 -3.96 4.09 19.61
C ILE A 251 -3.33 5.20 20.46
N GLN A 252 -3.43 5.06 21.79
CA GLN A 252 -2.80 5.97 22.74
C GLN A 252 -1.97 5.18 23.76
N PRO A 253 -0.76 5.64 24.13
CA PRO A 253 0.00 5.00 25.21
C PRO A 253 -0.72 5.18 26.55
N SER A 254 -0.65 4.17 27.42
CA SER A 254 -1.15 4.28 28.78
C SER A 254 -0.36 5.31 29.58
N SER A 255 -1.05 6.14 30.36
CA SER A 255 -0.42 7.12 31.25
C SER A 255 0.17 6.51 32.52
N THR A 256 -0.27 5.31 32.90
CA THR A 256 0.08 4.66 34.17
C THR A 256 0.96 3.42 33.99
N GLU A 257 0.83 2.73 32.87
CA GLU A 257 1.49 1.44 32.64
C GLU A 257 2.49 1.53 31.49
N LYS A 258 3.72 1.04 31.73
CA LYS A 258 4.77 1.03 30.72
C LYS A 258 4.49 -0.05 29.66
N ASP A 259 4.71 0.29 28.39
CA ASP A 259 4.58 -0.61 27.23
C ASP A 259 3.14 -1.12 26.99
N ILE A 260 2.14 -0.46 27.60
CA ILE A 260 0.72 -0.70 27.42
C ILE A 260 0.11 0.44 26.60
N TYR A 261 -0.78 0.07 25.68
CA TYR A 261 -1.48 0.97 24.78
C TYR A 261 -2.97 0.70 24.82
N HIS A 262 -3.74 1.77 24.71
CA HIS A 262 -5.18 1.78 24.61
C HIS A 262 -5.54 1.86 23.13
N PHE A 263 -6.33 0.92 22.63
CA PHE A 263 -6.92 0.97 21.30
C PHE A 263 -8.42 1.17 21.42
N GLU A 264 -8.89 2.32 20.97
CA GLU A 264 -10.23 2.85 21.22
C GLU A 264 -10.87 3.33 19.92
N CYS A 265 -11.84 2.57 19.41
CA CYS A 265 -12.47 2.90 18.13
C CYS A 265 -13.84 2.25 17.96
N LYS A 266 -14.55 2.63 16.90
CA LYS A 266 -15.76 1.94 16.46
C LYS A 266 -15.41 0.84 15.46
N VAL A 267 -15.91 -0.36 15.71
CA VAL A 267 -15.75 -1.53 14.82
C VAL A 267 -17.10 -2.06 14.36
N ASN A 268 -17.13 -2.85 13.28
CA ASN A 268 -18.34 -3.55 12.85
C ASN A 268 -18.99 -4.33 14.02
N ALA A 269 -20.31 -4.19 14.18
CA ALA A 269 -21.08 -4.77 15.28
C ALA A 269 -21.04 -6.31 15.34
N GLU A 270 -20.71 -6.99 14.24
CA GLU A 270 -20.53 -8.46 14.21
C GLU A 270 -19.10 -8.90 14.58
N PHE A 271 -18.25 -7.95 14.98
CA PHE A 271 -16.87 -8.16 15.45
C PHE A 271 -15.98 -8.94 14.49
N LYS A 272 -16.28 -8.93 13.18
CA LYS A 272 -15.61 -9.76 12.18
C LYS A 272 -14.10 -9.55 12.11
N GLY A 273 -13.66 -8.29 12.08
CA GLY A 273 -12.25 -7.91 11.98
C GLY A 273 -11.52 -8.06 13.31
N ILE A 274 -12.07 -7.44 14.35
CA ILE A 274 -11.47 -7.41 15.68
C ILE A 274 -11.31 -8.81 16.29
N SER A 275 -12.26 -9.72 16.08
CA SER A 275 -12.17 -11.06 16.66
C SER A 275 -11.03 -11.88 16.08
N ASN A 276 -10.77 -11.75 14.78
CA ASN A 276 -9.63 -12.44 14.15
C ASN A 276 -8.30 -11.86 14.64
N PHE A 277 -8.25 -10.55 14.89
CA PHE A 277 -7.07 -9.89 15.44
C PHE A 277 -6.81 -10.34 16.88
N ILE A 278 -7.81 -10.31 17.76
CA ILE A 278 -7.68 -10.73 19.17
C ILE A 278 -7.22 -12.18 19.25
N LEU A 279 -7.86 -13.09 18.51
CA LEU A 279 -7.52 -14.51 18.54
C LEU A 279 -6.14 -14.80 17.92
N GLY A 280 -5.75 -14.07 16.87
CA GLY A 280 -4.45 -14.25 16.22
C GLY A 280 -3.26 -13.68 17.00
N HIS A 281 -3.52 -12.76 17.92
CA HIS A 281 -2.49 -12.03 18.68
C HIS A 281 -2.74 -12.07 20.19
N SER A 282 -3.39 -13.13 20.68
CA SER A 282 -3.87 -13.23 22.07
C SER A 282 -2.79 -13.04 23.13
N GLU A 283 -1.53 -13.39 22.83
CA GLU A 283 -0.37 -13.18 23.72
C GLU A 283 -0.04 -11.69 23.98
N TYR A 284 -0.46 -10.81 23.07
CA TYR A 284 -0.24 -9.36 23.13
C TYR A 284 -1.49 -8.58 23.54
N ILE A 285 -2.65 -9.25 23.66
CA ILE A 285 -3.87 -8.66 24.21
C ILE A 285 -3.80 -8.75 25.73
N VAL A 286 -3.92 -7.62 26.41
CA VAL A 286 -3.84 -7.54 27.88
C VAL A 286 -5.24 -7.67 28.46
N GLU A 287 -6.19 -6.90 27.92
CA GLU A 287 -7.56 -6.83 28.42
C GLU A 287 -8.50 -6.34 27.32
N ILE A 288 -9.70 -6.91 27.27
CA ILE A 288 -10.85 -6.34 26.56
C ILE A 288 -11.62 -5.54 27.61
N VAL A 289 -11.50 -4.22 27.60
CA VAL A 289 -12.08 -3.35 28.63
C VAL A 289 -13.58 -3.19 28.40
N GLU A 290 -13.97 -2.91 27.15
CA GLU A 290 -15.36 -2.85 26.72
C GLU A 290 -15.50 -3.09 25.21
N PRO A 291 -16.68 -3.51 24.72
CA PRO A 291 -17.89 -3.87 25.45
C PRO A 291 -17.89 -5.33 25.91
N GLU A 292 -18.72 -5.64 26.90
CA GLU A 292 -18.92 -7.03 27.38
C GLU A 292 -19.38 -7.96 26.25
N SER A 293 -20.17 -7.46 25.30
CA SER A 293 -20.60 -8.22 24.12
C SER A 293 -19.44 -8.72 23.26
N LEU A 294 -18.30 -8.01 23.24
CA LEU A 294 -17.10 -8.48 22.54
C LEU A 294 -16.47 -9.66 23.29
N ILE A 295 -16.42 -9.60 24.62
CA ILE A 295 -15.91 -10.68 25.47
C ILE A 295 -16.73 -11.95 25.25
N GLU A 296 -18.06 -11.86 25.31
CA GLU A 296 -18.97 -12.98 25.05
C GLU A 296 -18.76 -13.57 23.65
N HIS A 297 -18.62 -12.71 22.64
CA HIS A 297 -18.37 -13.15 21.27
C HIS A 297 -17.05 -13.93 21.12
N ILE A 298 -15.98 -13.45 21.74
CA ILE A 298 -14.67 -14.11 21.70
C ILE A 298 -14.73 -15.46 22.42
N ASN A 299 -15.33 -15.53 23.61
CA ASN A 299 -15.47 -16.77 24.37
C ASN A 299 -16.22 -17.84 23.57
N LYS A 300 -17.34 -17.46 22.94
CA LYS A 300 -18.10 -18.36 22.07
C LYS A 300 -17.29 -18.85 20.87
N LYS A 301 -16.44 -18.00 20.29
CA LYS A 301 -15.53 -18.42 19.20
C LYS A 301 -14.50 -19.42 19.71
N VAL A 302 -13.92 -19.21 20.89
CA VAL A 302 -12.91 -20.10 21.48
C VAL A 302 -13.51 -21.49 21.77
N GLU A 303 -14.72 -21.56 22.34
CA GLU A 303 -15.43 -22.84 22.57
C GLU A 303 -15.69 -23.63 21.28
N GLY A 304 -15.89 -22.92 20.17
CA GLY A 304 -16.11 -23.53 18.87
C GLY A 304 -14.86 -24.12 18.21
N ILE A 305 -13.66 -23.81 18.72
CA ILE A 305 -12.39 -24.32 18.16
C ILE A 305 -12.18 -25.75 18.65
N LYS A 306 -12.28 -26.71 17.72
CA LYS A 306 -11.97 -28.12 17.95
C LYS A 306 -10.61 -28.43 17.32
N PHE A 307 -9.72 -29.04 18.10
CA PHE A 307 -8.41 -29.50 17.65
C PHE A 307 -8.47 -30.95 17.17
#